data_AF-A0A2H6FAI0-F1
#
_entry.id   AF-A0A2H6FAI0-F1
#
_cell.length_a   1.000
_cell.length_b   1.000
_cell.length_c   1.000
_cell.angle_alpha   90.00
_cell.angle_beta   90.00
_cell.angle_gamma   90.00
#
_symmetry.space_group_name_H-M   'P 1'
#
loop_
_entity.id
_entity.type
_entity.pdbx_description
1 polymer ?
#
loop_
_entity_poly.entity_id
_entity_poly.type
_entity_poly.pdbx_seq_one_letter_code
_entity_poly.pdbx_strand_id
1 'polypeptide(L)'
;MISGGDLEEKKRDRIWIISGGRPVNPDLSNICEEPVSGPVIEYEISELARYLLNPAPITLEEKIIGCKVYYSEPHSGKIMHLIRKMMLKGNSSTEGDNPLVEEIISTSKISAPAFKDECLNALFMKIHAMLRPYDPAHKKLAGLDTGKIDDIKAVCADIGRNRYRLSLKGSINEKIDFVANSLSKKTKVIFNKAYLLNGLFEIRGFKFVSFNAKKSYRLIKFTRNDRTEYCVLNAGYELEYRIYDSMLINYMHLFEQSVKTDPQLREALTLCIKGEATPLKLFFSKQPEKSYSENRFPLVYREVFSAYNISPSEKAPVANALNNFQSIVFFNYIPGSGIGKKKLFTNISVMHDCKALEPIKSRLPEVYSEINKKASVCDAGKLYLLDSLRGYQNV
;
A
#
# COMPACT_ATOMS: atom_id res chain seq x y z
N MET A 1 1.52 -26.81 31.20
CA MET A 1 1.74 -25.34 31.35
C MET A 1 3.20 -25.09 31.12
N ILE A 2 3.55 -24.59 29.93
CA ILE A 2 4.87 -24.02 29.64
C ILE A 2 4.56 -22.59 29.26
N SER A 3 5.12 -21.65 30.05
CA SER A 3 5.02 -20.22 29.84
C SER A 3 5.45 -19.87 28.42
N GLY A 4 4.53 -19.34 27.62
CA GLY A 4 4.79 -18.89 26.24
C GLY A 4 5.62 -17.61 26.14
N GLY A 5 6.23 -17.15 27.24
CA GLY A 5 7.09 -15.95 27.28
C GLY A 5 8.54 -16.20 26.87
N ASP A 6 9.10 -17.39 27.15
CA ASP A 6 10.56 -17.61 27.10
C ASP A 6 11.11 -18.00 25.72
N LEU A 7 10.26 -18.09 24.69
CA LEU A 7 10.67 -18.41 23.31
C LEU A 7 10.68 -17.20 22.36
N GLU A 8 10.16 -16.05 22.77
CA GLU A 8 10.08 -14.84 21.92
C GLU A 8 11.36 -13.98 21.97
N GLU A 9 12.21 -14.13 22.99
CA GLU A 9 13.33 -13.20 23.23
C GLU A 9 14.61 -13.49 22.42
N LYS A 10 14.67 -14.58 21.64
CA LYS A 10 15.93 -15.06 21.03
C LYS A 10 16.02 -15.15 19.49
N LYS A 11 15.09 -14.63 18.68
CA LYS A 11 15.19 -14.76 17.20
C LYS A 11 14.65 -13.59 16.36
N ARG A 12 15.08 -12.35 16.60
CA ARG A 12 14.85 -11.25 15.65
C ARG A 12 16.01 -11.07 14.65
N ASP A 13 16.32 -12.14 13.93
CA ASP A 13 17.27 -12.10 12.79
C ASP A 13 16.55 -12.01 11.43
N ARG A 14 15.22 -11.95 11.44
CA ARG A 14 14.37 -11.93 10.24
C ARG A 14 13.50 -10.68 10.24
N ILE A 15 12.97 -10.32 9.08
CA ILE A 15 12.01 -9.22 8.99
C ILE A 15 10.75 -9.52 9.81
N TRP A 16 10.29 -8.49 10.53
CA TRP A 16 9.09 -8.46 11.35
C TRP A 16 8.55 -7.01 11.37
N ILE A 17 7.29 -6.83 11.77
CA ILE A 17 6.52 -5.60 11.65
C ILE A 17 6.06 -5.13 13.05
N ILE A 18 5.29 -5.95 13.76
CA ILE A 18 4.73 -5.62 15.09
C ILE A 18 4.67 -6.88 15.96
N SER A 19 4.95 -6.75 17.26
CA SER A 19 4.89 -7.87 18.21
C SER A 19 3.46 -8.20 18.66
N GLY A 20 3.32 -9.24 19.49
CA GLY A 20 2.14 -9.37 20.35
C GLY A 20 2.11 -8.26 21.40
N GLY A 21 0.91 -7.85 21.80
CA GLY A 21 0.72 -6.85 22.85
C GLY A 21 0.97 -7.42 24.24
N ARG A 22 1.63 -6.64 25.09
CA ARG A 22 1.91 -6.99 26.49
C ARG A 22 1.28 -5.93 27.41
N PRO A 23 0.46 -6.32 28.41
CA PRO A 23 -0.03 -5.37 29.40
C PRO A 23 1.14 -4.75 30.16
N VAL A 24 1.09 -3.44 30.34
CA VAL A 24 2.12 -2.65 31.03
C VAL A 24 1.44 -1.58 31.89
N ASN A 25 2.17 -1.04 32.87
CA ASN A 25 1.72 0.10 33.68
C ASN A 25 2.72 1.27 33.55
N PRO A 26 2.90 1.85 32.34
CA PRO A 26 3.78 2.99 32.16
C PRO A 26 3.15 4.23 32.78
N ASP A 27 3.99 5.14 33.27
CA ASP A 27 3.57 6.49 33.60
C ASP A 27 3.34 7.27 32.30
N LEU A 28 2.06 7.58 32.03
CA LEU A 28 1.63 8.32 30.85
C LEU A 28 1.35 9.80 31.15
N SER A 29 1.65 10.30 32.35
CA SER A 29 1.39 11.70 32.74
C SER A 29 2.04 12.72 31.79
N ASN A 30 3.24 12.41 31.29
CA ASN A 30 3.96 13.27 30.33
C ASN A 30 3.41 13.18 28.90
N ILE A 31 2.52 12.22 28.63
CA ILE A 31 1.95 11.94 27.31
C ILE A 31 0.49 12.41 27.27
N CYS A 32 -0.28 12.16 28.31
CA CYS A 32 -1.70 12.49 28.46
C CYS A 32 -1.92 13.39 29.67
N GLU A 33 -2.51 14.56 29.44
CA GLU A 33 -2.94 15.48 30.51
C GLU A 33 -4.12 14.91 31.32
N GLU A 34 -4.98 14.13 30.67
CA GLU A 34 -6.13 13.48 31.29
C GLU A 34 -5.81 12.03 31.70
N PRO A 35 -6.42 11.52 32.78
CA PRO A 35 -6.21 10.16 33.22
C PRO A 35 -6.65 9.15 32.16
N VAL A 36 -5.80 8.14 31.97
CA VAL A 36 -6.06 7.02 31.08
C VAL A 36 -6.91 5.98 31.81
N SER A 37 -7.90 5.43 31.11
CA SER A 37 -8.77 4.37 31.62
C SER A 37 -8.34 3.00 31.06
N GLY A 38 -8.51 1.94 31.86
CA GLY A 38 -8.30 0.57 31.41
C GLY A 38 -6.82 0.15 31.27
N PRO A 39 -6.57 -1.07 30.79
CA PRO A 39 -5.22 -1.60 30.66
C PRO A 39 -4.44 -0.89 29.54
N VAL A 40 -3.19 -0.55 29.82
CA VAL A 40 -2.25 -0.07 28.82
C VAL A 40 -1.52 -1.28 28.21
N ILE A 41 -1.42 -1.32 26.89
CA ILE A 41 -0.78 -2.41 26.16
C ILE A 41 0.40 -1.85 25.37
N GLU A 42 1.57 -2.46 25.55
CA GLU A 42 2.77 -2.15 24.77
C GLU A 42 2.97 -3.19 23.68
N TYR A 43 3.24 -2.71 22.47
CA TYR A 43 3.77 -3.49 21.36
C TYR A 43 5.16 -2.97 21.04
N GLU A 44 6.01 -3.88 20.56
CA GLU A 44 7.21 -3.48 19.83
C GLU A 44 6.86 -3.40 18.35
N ILE A 45 7.39 -2.39 17.67
CA ILE A 45 7.26 -2.20 16.22
C ILE A 45 8.63 -2.08 15.57
N SER A 46 8.79 -2.59 14.36
CA SER A 46 10.04 -2.48 13.60
C SER A 46 10.21 -1.10 12.98
N GLU A 47 11.40 -0.83 12.43
CA GLU A 47 11.65 0.40 11.65
C GLU A 47 10.68 0.56 10.46
N LEU A 48 10.28 -0.54 9.83
CA LEU A 48 9.33 -0.50 8.73
C LEU A 48 7.93 -0.13 9.24
N ALA A 49 7.47 -0.73 10.33
CA ALA A 49 6.19 -0.37 10.93
C ALA A 49 6.18 1.08 11.42
N ARG A 50 7.25 1.55 12.06
CA ARG A 50 7.41 2.96 12.43
C ARG A 50 7.28 3.87 11.21
N TYR A 51 7.97 3.56 10.11
CA TYR A 51 7.83 4.31 8.84
C TYR A 51 6.39 4.31 8.30
N LEU A 52 5.72 3.16 8.27
CA LEU A 52 4.36 3.03 7.73
C LEU A 52 3.31 3.78 8.57
N LEU A 53 3.51 3.86 9.88
CA LEU A 53 2.63 4.53 10.84
C LEU A 53 2.93 6.02 11.02
N ASN A 54 4.10 6.50 10.58
CA ASN A 54 4.53 7.87 10.81
C ASN A 54 3.63 8.86 10.04
N PRO A 55 3.00 9.84 10.71
CA PRO A 55 2.17 10.85 10.06
C PRO A 55 2.98 11.93 9.33
N ALA A 56 4.30 11.95 9.48
CA ALA A 56 5.16 12.93 8.85
C ALA A 56 5.25 12.76 7.32
N PRO A 57 5.41 13.87 6.57
CA PRO A 57 5.59 13.81 5.13
C PRO A 57 6.80 12.99 4.69
N ILE A 58 6.66 12.29 3.58
CA ILE A 58 7.75 11.54 2.94
C ILE A 58 8.10 12.19 1.60
N THR A 59 9.39 12.17 1.25
CA THR A 59 9.87 12.65 -0.05
C THR A 59 10.19 11.49 -0.96
N LEU A 60 9.66 11.50 -2.17
CA LEU A 60 9.89 10.48 -3.19
C LEU A 60 10.37 11.12 -4.48
N GLU A 61 11.14 10.38 -5.28
CA GLU A 61 11.47 10.80 -6.63
C GLU A 61 10.45 10.26 -7.63
N GLU A 62 9.79 11.17 -8.35
CA GLU A 62 8.79 10.83 -9.36
C GLU A 62 9.18 11.38 -10.72
N LYS A 63 8.85 10.63 -11.78
CA LYS A 63 9.08 11.08 -13.16
C LYS A 63 7.83 11.77 -13.68
N ILE A 64 7.86 13.10 -13.73
CA ILE A 64 6.77 13.90 -14.33
C ILE A 64 6.88 13.79 -15.84
N ILE A 65 5.83 13.31 -16.50
CA ILE A 65 5.77 13.14 -17.96
C ILE A 65 4.77 14.10 -18.62
N GLY A 66 4.00 14.85 -17.83
CA GLY A 66 2.95 15.72 -18.36
C GLY A 66 2.05 16.29 -17.26
N CYS A 67 0.88 16.75 -17.66
CA CYS A 67 -0.21 17.15 -16.76
C CYS A 67 -1.59 16.93 -17.38
N LYS A 68 -2.62 16.91 -16.52
CA LYS A 68 -4.01 17.11 -16.89
C LYS A 68 -4.44 18.50 -16.46
N VAL A 69 -5.02 19.24 -17.39
CA VAL A 69 -5.62 20.56 -17.19
C VAL A 69 -7.13 20.36 -17.09
N TYR A 70 -7.73 20.92 -16.04
CA TYR A 70 -9.17 20.92 -15.80
C TYR A 70 -9.68 22.34 -16.01
N TYR A 71 -10.53 22.53 -17.01
CA TYR A 71 -11.09 23.83 -17.37
C TYR A 71 -12.42 24.08 -16.65
N SER A 72 -12.66 25.34 -16.32
CA SER A 72 -13.91 25.80 -15.71
C SER A 72 -15.10 25.55 -16.62
N GLU A 73 -16.22 25.09 -16.04
CA GLU A 73 -17.48 25.00 -16.79
C GLU A 73 -17.94 26.40 -17.23
N PRO A 74 -18.24 26.62 -18.53
CA PRO A 74 -18.81 27.89 -18.96
C PRO A 74 -20.19 28.08 -18.30
N HIS A 75 -20.41 29.25 -17.69
CA HIS A 75 -21.63 29.62 -16.94
C HIS A 75 -22.96 29.60 -17.75
N SER A 76 -22.99 29.04 -18.96
CA SER A 76 -24.18 28.88 -19.81
C SER A 76 -24.77 27.44 -19.76
N GLY A 77 -24.77 26.82 -18.58
CA GLY A 77 -25.10 25.40 -18.37
C GLY A 77 -26.55 24.95 -18.61
N LYS A 78 -27.46 25.79 -19.12
CA LYS A 78 -28.88 25.40 -19.33
C LYS A 78 -29.20 24.87 -20.72
N ILE A 79 -28.44 25.24 -21.75
CA ILE A 79 -28.80 24.90 -23.15
C ILE A 79 -28.18 23.56 -23.59
N MET A 80 -27.00 23.21 -23.08
CA MET A 80 -26.28 22.01 -23.53
C MET A 80 -26.84 20.70 -22.94
N HIS A 81 -27.54 20.78 -21.80
CA HIS A 81 -28.15 19.62 -21.15
C HIS A 81 -29.38 19.09 -21.91
N LEU A 82 -30.07 19.98 -22.65
CA LEU A 82 -31.21 19.64 -23.51
C LEU A 82 -30.78 18.90 -24.78
N ILE A 83 -29.65 19.31 -25.38
CA ILE A 83 -29.10 18.66 -26.59
C ILE A 83 -28.55 17.26 -26.25
N ARG A 84 -27.90 17.09 -25.08
CA ARG A 84 -27.40 15.78 -24.63
C ARG A 84 -28.48 14.75 -24.30
N LYS A 85 -29.72 15.17 -23.99
CA LYS A 85 -30.82 14.23 -23.74
C LYS A 85 -31.41 13.64 -25.02
N MET A 86 -31.16 14.27 -26.18
CA MET A 86 -31.66 13.82 -27.48
C MET A 86 -30.68 12.93 -28.25
N MET A 87 -29.40 12.85 -27.87
CA MET A 87 -28.43 11.97 -28.53
C MET A 87 -27.62 11.14 -27.53
N LEU A 88 -27.80 9.81 -27.65
CA LEU A 88 -27.00 8.69 -27.10
C LEU A 88 -27.45 8.05 -25.78
N LYS A 89 -28.28 7.01 -25.94
CA LYS A 89 -28.16 5.73 -25.20
C LYS A 89 -26.93 4.98 -25.73
N GLY A 90 -26.02 4.57 -24.86
CA GLY A 90 -25.04 3.52 -25.16
C GLY A 90 -23.65 3.71 -24.55
N ASN A 91 -23.35 2.86 -23.57
CA ASN A 91 -22.04 2.45 -23.04
C ASN A 91 -21.19 3.47 -22.27
N SER A 92 -20.84 3.04 -21.04
CA SER A 92 -19.85 3.55 -20.09
C SER A 92 -18.79 4.48 -20.66
N SER A 93 -18.89 5.77 -20.35
CA SER A 93 -17.88 6.78 -20.67
C SER A 93 -16.69 6.69 -19.71
N THR A 94 -15.52 6.37 -20.25
CA THR A 94 -14.23 6.69 -19.63
C THR A 94 -13.99 8.20 -19.68
N GLU A 95 -13.38 8.77 -18.64
CA GLU A 95 -13.00 10.19 -18.44
C GLU A 95 -12.30 10.91 -19.63
N GLY A 96 -11.93 10.20 -20.70
CA GLY A 96 -11.23 10.75 -21.87
C GLY A 96 -12.08 11.59 -22.82
N ASP A 97 -13.42 11.53 -22.72
CA ASP A 97 -14.35 12.28 -23.58
C ASP A 97 -14.92 13.56 -22.90
N ASN A 98 -14.35 13.98 -21.77
CA ASN A 98 -14.78 15.24 -21.15
C ASN A 98 -14.07 16.43 -21.83
N PRO A 99 -14.77 17.31 -22.57
CA PRO A 99 -14.16 18.47 -23.24
C PRO A 99 -13.53 19.48 -22.27
N LEU A 100 -13.80 19.35 -20.96
CA LEU A 100 -13.23 20.19 -19.91
C LEU A 100 -11.93 19.63 -19.34
N VAL A 101 -11.43 18.52 -19.87
CA VAL A 101 -10.17 17.91 -19.41
C VAL A 101 -9.24 17.72 -20.58
N GLU A 102 -8.05 18.32 -20.49
CA GLU A 102 -7.01 18.18 -21.50
C GLU A 102 -5.77 17.53 -20.89
N GLU A 103 -5.20 16.54 -21.59
CA GLU A 103 -3.95 15.89 -21.18
C GLU A 103 -2.79 16.37 -22.08
N ILE A 104 -1.76 16.96 -21.45
CA ILE A 104 -0.54 17.44 -22.11
C ILE A 104 0.59 16.52 -21.69
N ILE A 105 1.13 15.73 -22.62
CA ILE A 105 2.23 14.78 -22.37
C ILE A 105 3.46 15.20 -23.16
N SER A 106 4.62 15.18 -22.49
CA SER A 106 5.93 15.37 -23.11
C SER A 106 6.19 14.28 -24.15
N THR A 107 6.57 14.71 -25.36
CA THR A 107 6.97 13.78 -26.43
C THR A 107 8.40 13.29 -26.26
N SER A 108 9.17 13.95 -25.39
CA SER A 108 10.53 13.57 -25.01
C SER A 108 10.55 12.23 -24.26
N LYS A 109 10.62 11.13 -25.01
CA LYS A 109 10.84 9.81 -24.43
C LYS A 109 12.30 9.69 -23.98
N ILE A 110 12.59 10.00 -22.71
CA ILE A 110 13.79 9.44 -22.07
C ILE A 110 13.50 7.96 -21.81
N SER A 111 13.63 7.14 -22.86
CA SER A 111 13.75 5.69 -22.77
C SER A 111 14.95 5.21 -23.57
N ALA A 112 16.01 6.01 -23.66
CA ALA A 112 17.30 5.47 -24.06
C ALA A 112 17.80 4.57 -22.92
N PRO A 113 18.29 3.35 -23.20
CA PRO A 113 18.97 2.56 -22.18
C PRO A 113 20.14 3.39 -21.63
N ALA A 114 20.34 3.35 -20.32
CA ALA A 114 21.54 3.94 -19.73
C ALA A 114 22.75 3.32 -20.42
N PHE A 115 23.59 4.16 -21.02
CA PHE A 115 24.84 3.69 -21.59
C PHE A 115 25.68 3.07 -20.47
N LYS A 116 26.42 2.00 -20.79
CA LYS A 116 27.38 1.41 -19.83
C LYS A 116 28.46 2.41 -19.43
N ASP A 117 28.78 3.34 -20.34
CA ASP A 117 29.72 4.42 -20.13
C ASP A 117 29.03 5.61 -19.46
N GLU A 118 29.49 5.99 -18.27
CA GLU A 118 28.92 7.08 -17.47
C GLU A 118 29.11 8.45 -18.13
N CYS A 119 30.24 8.68 -18.80
CA CYS A 119 30.55 9.94 -19.48
C CYS A 119 29.64 10.14 -20.70
N LEU A 120 29.43 9.09 -21.50
CA LEU A 120 28.49 9.09 -22.62
C LEU A 120 27.06 9.30 -22.13
N ASN A 121 26.68 8.63 -21.04
CA ASN A 121 25.37 8.82 -20.43
C ASN A 121 25.19 10.26 -19.93
N ALA A 122 26.19 10.85 -19.28
CA ALA A 122 26.16 12.24 -18.84
C ALA A 122 26.05 13.22 -20.02
N LEU A 123 26.81 13.00 -21.09
CA LEU A 123 26.72 13.81 -22.32
C LEU A 123 25.33 13.71 -22.95
N PHE A 124 24.78 12.51 -23.07
CA PHE A 124 23.43 12.29 -23.61
C PHE A 124 22.36 13.00 -22.78
N MET A 125 22.47 12.93 -21.45
CA MET A 125 21.59 13.65 -20.54
C MET A 125 21.72 15.17 -20.68
N LYS A 126 22.93 15.68 -20.95
CA LYS A 126 23.16 17.12 -21.22
C LYS A 126 22.51 17.55 -22.54
N ILE A 127 22.65 16.78 -23.62
CA ILE A 127 21.97 17.04 -24.89
C ILE A 127 20.45 17.06 -24.71
N HIS A 128 19.91 16.06 -24.02
CA HIS A 128 18.48 16.01 -23.74
C HIS A 128 18.00 17.20 -22.90
N ALA A 129 18.80 17.67 -21.94
CA ALA A 129 18.47 18.86 -21.16
C ALA A 129 18.40 20.13 -22.02
N MET A 130 19.29 20.26 -23.03
CA MET A 130 19.30 21.39 -23.97
C MET A 130 18.13 21.35 -24.95
N LEU A 131 17.66 20.16 -25.34
CA LEU A 131 16.51 20.02 -26.25
C LEU A 131 15.16 20.18 -25.56
N ARG A 132 15.09 20.10 -24.23
CA ARG A 132 13.84 20.12 -23.46
C ARG A 132 12.94 21.34 -23.76
N PRO A 133 13.44 22.60 -23.86
CA PRO A 133 12.59 23.75 -24.14
C PRO A 133 11.86 23.68 -25.49
N TYR A 134 12.33 22.83 -26.42
CA TYR A 134 11.71 22.61 -27.72
C TYR A 134 10.64 21.51 -27.69
N ASP A 135 10.40 20.86 -26.55
CA ASP A 135 9.29 19.92 -26.41
C ASP A 135 7.95 20.66 -26.62
N PRO A 136 7.07 20.20 -27.53
CA PRO A 136 5.77 20.81 -27.77
C PRO A 136 4.93 21.00 -26.50
N ALA A 137 5.11 20.16 -25.48
CA ALA A 137 4.43 20.31 -24.20
C ALA A 137 4.80 21.63 -23.49
N HIS A 138 6.05 22.11 -23.60
CA HIS A 138 6.46 23.39 -22.99
C HIS A 138 5.75 24.55 -23.67
N LYS A 139 5.69 24.56 -25.01
CA LYS A 139 4.96 25.59 -25.77
C LYS A 139 3.48 25.62 -25.42
N LYS A 140 2.88 24.43 -25.29
CA LYS A 140 1.46 24.29 -24.96
C LYS A 140 1.15 24.79 -23.54
N LEU A 141 1.99 24.43 -22.56
CA LEU A 141 1.88 24.92 -21.18
C LEU A 141 2.00 26.44 -21.09
N ALA A 142 2.95 27.04 -21.81
CA ALA A 142 3.15 28.48 -21.85
C ALA A 142 1.98 29.25 -22.49
N GLY A 143 1.19 28.57 -23.35
CA GLY A 143 0.03 29.15 -24.03
C GLY A 143 -1.31 28.94 -23.32
N LEU A 144 -1.32 28.38 -22.10
CA LEU A 144 -2.55 28.14 -21.36
C LEU A 144 -3.17 29.45 -20.84
N ASP A 145 -4.48 29.60 -21.05
CA ASP A 145 -5.27 30.69 -20.48
C ASP A 145 -5.65 30.34 -19.03
N THR A 146 -4.83 30.81 -18.08
CA THR A 146 -4.97 30.51 -16.65
C THR A 146 -6.29 30.99 -16.05
N GLY A 147 -6.96 31.96 -16.66
CA GLY A 147 -8.27 32.46 -16.22
C GLY A 147 -9.44 31.50 -16.47
N LYS A 148 -9.22 30.42 -17.23
CA LYS A 148 -10.23 29.39 -17.55
C LYS A 148 -9.94 28.04 -16.91
N ILE A 149 -8.94 27.94 -16.05
CA ILE A 149 -8.45 26.68 -15.48
C ILE A 149 -8.86 26.60 -14.01
N ASP A 150 -9.57 25.52 -13.66
CA ASP A 150 -9.94 25.20 -12.28
C ASP A 150 -8.78 24.48 -11.56
N ASP A 151 -8.10 23.56 -12.24
CA ASP A 151 -7.02 22.78 -11.62
C ASP A 151 -6.02 22.23 -12.65
N ILE A 152 -4.81 21.93 -12.17
CA ILE A 152 -3.77 21.21 -12.92
C ILE A 152 -3.21 20.10 -12.04
N LYS A 153 -3.22 18.88 -12.56
CA LYS A 153 -2.63 17.71 -11.91
C LYS A 153 -1.45 17.22 -12.72
N ALA A 154 -0.30 17.01 -12.08
CA ALA A 154 0.85 16.44 -12.78
C ALA A 154 0.57 14.98 -13.14
N VAL A 155 0.97 14.57 -14.34
CA VAL A 155 0.92 13.17 -14.79
C VAL A 155 2.31 12.59 -14.64
N CYS A 156 2.41 11.53 -13.86
CA CYS A 156 3.65 10.82 -13.57
C CYS A 156 3.63 9.47 -14.25
N ALA A 157 4.81 9.00 -14.66
CA ALA A 157 5.00 7.60 -15.01
C ALA A 157 5.56 6.87 -13.78
N ASP A 158 4.86 5.84 -13.32
CA ASP A 158 5.43 4.93 -12.34
C ASP A 158 6.49 4.04 -13.00
N ILE A 159 7.18 3.22 -12.18
CA ILE A 159 8.21 2.34 -12.71
C ILE A 159 7.61 1.35 -13.70
N GLY A 160 6.36 0.92 -13.49
CA GLY A 160 5.50 0.08 -14.35
C GLY A 160 5.04 0.70 -15.67
N ARG A 161 5.44 1.95 -15.99
CA ARG A 161 4.90 2.80 -17.06
C ARG A 161 3.40 3.10 -16.94
N ASN A 162 2.76 2.77 -15.82
CA ASN A 162 1.41 3.22 -15.55
C ASN A 162 1.45 4.72 -15.28
N ARG A 163 0.42 5.41 -15.78
CA ARG A 163 0.24 6.83 -15.52
C ARG A 163 -0.61 7.01 -14.28
N TYR A 164 -0.17 7.86 -13.38
CA TYR A 164 -0.99 8.32 -12.27
C TYR A 164 -0.86 9.83 -12.10
N ARG A 165 -1.81 10.41 -11.39
CA ARG A 165 -1.96 11.85 -11.24
C ARG A 165 -1.50 12.26 -9.85
N LEU A 166 -0.75 13.35 -9.78
CA LEU A 166 -0.38 14.01 -8.54
C LEU A 166 -1.13 15.34 -8.45
N SER A 167 -1.92 15.49 -7.39
CA SER A 167 -2.52 16.78 -7.05
C SER A 167 -1.41 17.72 -6.59
N LEU A 168 -1.35 18.89 -7.21
CA LEU A 168 -0.37 19.92 -6.90
C LEU A 168 -1.00 20.94 -5.94
N LYS A 169 -0.19 21.53 -5.06
CA LYS A 169 -0.58 22.68 -4.23
C LYS A 169 -0.09 23.97 -4.89
N GLY A 170 -0.69 25.10 -4.52
CA GLY A 170 -0.37 26.42 -5.07
C GLY A 170 -1.40 26.93 -6.09
N SER A 171 -1.16 28.13 -6.59
CA SER A 171 -1.91 28.79 -7.67
C SER A 171 -1.74 28.04 -9.01
N ILE A 172 -2.62 28.31 -9.97
CA ILE A 172 -2.52 27.70 -11.31
C ILE A 172 -1.16 27.99 -11.96
N ASN A 173 -0.64 29.21 -11.83
CA ASN A 173 0.67 29.59 -12.37
C ASN A 173 1.80 28.76 -11.75
N GLU A 174 1.83 28.63 -10.42
CA GLU A 174 2.83 27.80 -9.72
C GLU A 174 2.76 26.33 -10.15
N LYS A 175 1.54 25.81 -10.43
CA LYS A 175 1.36 24.45 -10.94
C LYS A 175 1.89 24.29 -12.36
N ILE A 176 1.63 25.25 -13.25
CA ILE A 176 2.18 25.27 -14.62
C ILE A 176 3.71 25.28 -14.56
N ASP A 177 4.29 26.19 -13.78
CA ASP A 177 5.74 26.34 -13.63
C ASP A 177 6.37 25.08 -13.06
N PHE A 178 5.75 24.46 -12.04
CA PHE A 178 6.21 23.19 -11.50
C PHE A 178 6.25 22.10 -12.56
N VAL A 179 5.17 21.93 -13.33
CA VAL A 179 5.09 20.90 -14.38
C VAL A 179 6.14 21.18 -15.44
N ALA A 180 6.16 22.39 -16.02
CA ALA A 180 7.10 22.77 -17.07
C ALA A 180 8.56 22.52 -16.66
N ASN A 181 8.94 22.94 -15.45
CA ASN A 181 10.28 22.73 -14.92
C ASN A 181 10.62 21.26 -14.61
N SER A 182 9.60 20.43 -14.35
CA SER A 182 9.75 19.02 -13.97
C SER A 182 9.57 18.05 -15.14
N LEU A 183 9.12 18.51 -16.31
CA LEU A 183 8.86 17.65 -17.47
C LEU A 183 10.09 16.81 -17.84
N SER A 184 9.87 15.50 -17.91
CA SER A 184 10.89 14.51 -18.24
C SER A 184 12.11 14.56 -17.30
N LYS A 185 11.92 15.00 -16.05
CA LYS A 185 12.89 14.90 -14.96
C LYS A 185 12.37 13.97 -13.87
N LYS A 186 13.31 13.39 -13.11
CA LYS A 186 12.99 12.90 -11.77
C LYS A 186 12.93 14.11 -10.84
N THR A 187 11.79 14.33 -10.23
CA THR A 187 11.53 15.44 -9.31
C THR A 187 11.18 14.89 -7.95
N LYS A 188 11.71 15.51 -6.90
CA LYS A 188 11.32 15.19 -5.53
C LYS A 188 9.91 15.71 -5.29
N VAL A 189 9.00 14.82 -4.93
CA VAL A 189 7.62 15.13 -4.54
C VAL A 189 7.42 14.75 -3.09
N ILE A 190 6.70 15.60 -2.36
CA ILE A 190 6.34 15.38 -0.96
C ILE A 190 4.94 14.78 -0.91
N PHE A 191 4.83 13.60 -0.31
CA PHE A 191 3.56 12.99 0.07
C PHE A 191 3.30 13.28 1.54
N ASN A 192 2.03 13.47 1.92
CA ASN A 192 1.67 13.85 3.29
C ASN A 192 2.13 12.83 4.35
N LYS A 193 2.17 11.54 4.02
CA LYS A 193 2.66 10.42 4.84
C LYS A 193 2.79 9.16 3.98
N ALA A 194 3.35 8.07 4.53
CA ALA A 194 3.48 6.80 3.84
C ALA A 194 2.12 6.12 3.54
N TYR A 195 1.16 6.24 4.46
CA TYR A 195 -0.21 5.82 4.23
C TYR A 195 -0.96 6.79 3.31
N LEU A 196 -1.44 6.30 2.18
CA LEU A 196 -2.23 7.08 1.24
C LEU A 196 -3.72 6.97 1.59
N LEU A 197 -4.45 6.07 0.94
CA LEU A 197 -5.88 5.87 1.13
C LEU A 197 -6.26 4.40 0.92
N ASN A 198 -7.33 3.93 1.56
CA ASN A 198 -7.94 2.61 1.36
C ASN A 198 -6.95 1.44 1.54
N GLY A 199 -6.06 1.53 2.54
CA GLY A 199 -5.06 0.47 2.77
C GLY A 199 -3.86 0.52 1.84
N LEU A 200 -3.67 1.56 1.01
CA LEU A 200 -2.48 1.72 0.17
C LEU A 200 -1.37 2.46 0.92
N PHE A 201 -0.18 1.87 0.91
CA PHE A 201 1.04 2.42 1.48
C PHE A 201 2.13 2.55 0.41
N GLU A 202 2.83 3.68 0.48
CA GLU A 202 3.99 3.98 -0.34
C GLU A 202 5.26 3.67 0.44
N ILE A 203 6.01 2.67 -0.03
CA ILE A 203 7.14 2.10 0.72
C ILE A 203 8.50 2.41 0.09
N ARG A 204 8.53 3.08 -1.07
CA ARG A 204 9.79 3.53 -1.71
C ARG A 204 10.58 4.51 -0.85
N GLY A 205 9.92 5.23 0.05
CA GLY A 205 10.57 6.14 0.99
C GLY A 205 11.33 5.44 2.11
N PHE A 206 11.10 4.14 2.34
CA PHE A 206 11.81 3.37 3.34
C PHE A 206 13.10 2.77 2.76
N LYS A 207 14.21 2.93 3.49
CA LYS A 207 15.52 2.37 3.09
C LYS A 207 15.64 0.91 3.56
N PHE A 208 15.15 -0.02 2.76
CA PHE A 208 15.16 -1.46 3.10
C PHE A 208 16.55 -2.03 3.37
N VAL A 209 17.58 -1.57 2.66
CA VAL A 209 18.97 -2.05 2.84
C VAL A 209 19.54 -1.71 4.22
N SER A 210 18.98 -0.72 4.91
CA SER A 210 19.36 -0.39 6.28
C SER A 210 18.42 -0.98 7.34
N PHE A 211 17.47 -1.84 6.97
CA PHE A 211 16.56 -2.45 7.92
C PHE A 211 17.33 -3.28 8.95
N ASN A 212 17.15 -2.97 10.23
CA ASN A 212 17.75 -3.73 11.32
C ASN A 212 16.68 -4.46 12.13
N ALA A 213 16.64 -5.79 12.03
CA ALA A 213 15.67 -6.62 12.75
C ALA A 213 15.80 -6.52 14.28
N LYS A 214 16.96 -6.12 14.80
CA LYS A 214 17.19 -5.95 16.26
C LYS A 214 16.70 -4.60 16.77
N LYS A 215 16.42 -3.64 15.88
CA LYS A 215 15.96 -2.31 16.27
C LYS A 215 14.44 -2.29 16.35
N SER A 216 13.92 -1.98 17.53
CA SER A 216 12.49 -1.83 17.80
C SER A 216 12.17 -0.46 18.39
N TYR A 217 10.88 -0.09 18.32
CA TYR A 217 10.29 1.08 18.96
C TYR A 217 9.04 0.64 19.70
N ARG A 218 8.58 1.46 20.64
CA ARG A 218 7.42 1.15 21.46
C ARG A 218 6.18 1.80 20.87
N LEU A 219 5.14 1.01 20.69
CA LEU A 219 3.79 1.46 20.38
C LEU A 219 2.93 1.17 21.60
N ILE A 220 2.38 2.21 22.21
CA ILE A 220 1.51 2.10 23.38
C ILE A 220 0.07 2.27 22.92
N LYS A 221 -0.79 1.33 23.31
CA LYS A 221 -2.24 1.36 23.15
C LYS A 221 -2.88 1.61 24.51
N PHE A 222 -3.84 2.51 24.56
CA PHE A 222 -4.57 2.83 25.77
C PHE A 222 -5.98 3.35 25.45
N THR A 223 -6.84 3.46 26.46
CA THR A 223 -8.19 3.98 26.30
C THR A 223 -8.36 5.32 27.02
N ARG A 224 -8.85 6.32 26.29
CA ARG A 224 -9.16 7.64 26.81
C ARG A 224 -10.51 8.09 26.27
N ASN A 225 -11.40 8.57 27.13
CA ASN A 225 -12.75 9.05 26.75
C ASN A 225 -13.50 8.02 25.88
N ASP A 226 -13.49 6.75 26.30
CA ASP A 226 -14.05 5.58 25.59
C ASP A 226 -13.52 5.34 24.17
N ARG A 227 -12.38 5.96 23.82
CA ARG A 227 -11.70 5.77 22.54
C ARG A 227 -10.37 5.08 22.73
N THR A 228 -10.07 4.12 21.87
CA THR A 228 -8.75 3.51 21.80
C THR A 228 -7.81 4.47 21.08
N GLU A 229 -6.72 4.84 21.73
CA GLU A 229 -5.65 5.65 21.16
C GLU A 229 -4.34 4.87 21.14
N TYR A 230 -3.47 5.29 20.23
CA TYR A 230 -2.14 4.72 20.10
C TYR A 230 -1.10 5.84 20.04
N CYS A 231 0.06 5.62 20.63
CA CYS A 231 1.22 6.50 20.45
C CYS A 231 2.50 5.70 20.25
N VAL A 232 3.41 6.27 19.48
CA VAL A 232 4.77 5.73 19.31
C VAL A 232 5.70 6.54 20.20
N LEU A 233 6.54 5.84 20.96
CA LEU A 233 7.57 6.44 21.80
C LEU A 233 8.95 6.27 21.17
N ASN A 234 9.79 7.28 21.37
CA ASN A 234 11.20 7.22 20.99
C ASN A 234 12.01 6.37 21.99
N ALA A 235 13.33 6.24 21.75
CA ALA A 235 14.21 5.45 22.63
C ALA A 235 14.33 6.03 24.06
N GLY A 236 14.02 7.31 24.25
CA GLY A 236 13.99 8.01 25.53
C GLY A 236 12.63 7.98 26.23
N TYR A 237 11.67 7.17 25.75
CA TYR A 237 10.29 7.08 26.27
C TYR A 237 9.46 8.37 26.09
N GLU A 238 9.88 9.27 25.23
CA GLU A 238 9.12 10.47 24.93
C GLU A 238 8.16 10.22 23.76
N LEU A 239 7.04 10.94 23.74
CA LEU A 239 6.07 10.88 22.67
C LEU A 239 6.70 11.31 21.34
N GLU A 240 6.73 10.41 20.36
CA GLU A 240 7.16 10.73 19.01
C GLU A 240 5.97 11.20 18.16
N TYR A 241 4.89 10.43 18.13
CA TYR A 241 3.64 10.81 17.46
C TYR A 241 2.45 9.97 17.94
N ARG A 242 1.25 10.51 17.73
CA ARG A 242 -0.04 9.83 18.00
C ARG A 242 -0.63 9.22 16.73
N ILE A 243 -1.35 8.12 16.91
CA ILE A 243 -2.09 7.43 15.85
C ILE A 243 -3.54 7.31 16.31
N TYR A 244 -4.43 7.97 15.58
CA TYR A 244 -5.86 8.00 15.89
C TYR A 244 -6.67 6.97 15.10
N ASP A 245 -6.13 6.48 13.99
CA ASP A 245 -6.78 5.48 13.16
C ASP A 245 -6.31 4.07 13.53
N SER A 246 -7.13 3.36 14.30
CA SER A 246 -6.86 1.97 14.71
C SER A 246 -6.73 1.02 13.53
N MET A 247 -7.28 1.35 12.35
CA MET A 247 -7.14 0.52 11.16
C MET A 247 -5.69 0.40 10.71
N LEU A 248 -4.87 1.44 10.92
CA LEU A 248 -3.44 1.38 10.60
C LEU A 248 -2.72 0.30 11.42
N ILE A 249 -3.10 0.15 12.68
CA ILE A 249 -2.54 -0.87 13.58
C ILE A 249 -3.01 -2.27 13.15
N ASN A 250 -4.27 -2.39 12.75
CA ASN A 250 -4.79 -3.64 12.18
C ASN A 250 -4.03 -4.06 10.91
N TYR A 251 -3.68 -3.12 10.04
CA TYR A 251 -2.83 -3.40 8.87
C TYR A 251 -1.44 -3.88 9.27
N MET A 252 -0.83 -3.33 10.34
CA MET A 252 0.47 -3.81 10.81
C MET A 252 0.38 -5.24 11.33
N HIS A 253 -0.65 -5.59 12.10
CA HIS A 253 -0.86 -6.97 12.55
C HIS A 253 -1.12 -7.92 11.39
N LEU A 254 -1.97 -7.53 10.43
CA LEU A 254 -2.22 -8.32 9.24
C LEU A 254 -0.92 -8.54 8.44
N PHE A 255 -0.10 -7.50 8.30
CA PHE A 255 1.18 -7.60 7.61
C PHE A 255 2.16 -8.50 8.35
N GLU A 256 2.27 -8.38 9.67
CA GLU A 256 3.08 -9.28 10.49
C GLU A 256 2.68 -10.74 10.27
N GLN A 257 1.37 -11.02 10.33
CA GLN A 257 0.89 -12.39 10.13
C GLN A 257 1.24 -12.89 8.73
N SER A 258 1.03 -12.09 7.69
CA SER A 258 1.45 -12.46 6.34
C SER A 258 2.96 -12.71 6.25
N VAL A 259 3.80 -11.89 6.87
CA VAL A 259 5.26 -12.11 6.89
C VAL A 259 5.66 -13.40 7.63
N LYS A 260 4.96 -13.74 8.72
CA LYS A 260 5.19 -14.99 9.47
C LYS A 260 4.77 -16.21 8.66
N THR A 261 3.59 -16.17 8.04
CA THR A 261 2.96 -17.36 7.46
C THR A 261 3.20 -17.55 5.97
N ASP A 262 3.48 -16.50 5.20
CA ASP A 262 3.71 -16.55 3.75
C ASP A 262 5.21 -16.54 3.42
N PRO A 263 5.81 -17.69 3.02
CA PRO A 263 7.22 -17.75 2.66
C PRO A 263 7.56 -16.92 1.42
N GLN A 264 6.65 -16.79 0.45
CA GLN A 264 6.89 -16.05 -0.78
C GLN A 264 6.96 -14.55 -0.51
N LEU A 265 6.10 -14.03 0.37
CA LEU A 265 6.16 -12.63 0.79
C LEU A 265 7.45 -12.34 1.56
N ARG A 266 7.80 -13.21 2.51
CA ARG A 266 9.03 -13.09 3.31
C ARG A 266 10.28 -13.12 2.44
N GLU A 267 10.32 -13.98 1.42
CA GLU A 267 11.41 -14.00 0.43
C GLU A 267 11.51 -12.66 -0.31
N ALA A 268 10.40 -12.13 -0.82
CA ALA A 268 10.38 -10.85 -1.56
C ALA A 268 10.88 -9.67 -0.70
N LEU A 269 10.47 -9.61 0.56
CA LEU A 269 10.97 -8.63 1.52
C LEU A 269 12.46 -8.81 1.82
N THR A 270 12.92 -10.05 1.91
CA THR A 270 14.34 -10.37 2.12
C THR A 270 15.19 -9.90 0.93
N LEU A 271 14.72 -10.08 -0.31
CA LEU A 271 15.39 -9.54 -1.49
C LEU A 271 15.52 -8.01 -1.40
N CYS A 272 14.48 -7.32 -0.92
CA CYS A 272 14.52 -5.87 -0.75
C CYS A 272 15.54 -5.44 0.32
N ILE A 273 15.62 -6.16 1.44
CA ILE A 273 16.61 -5.90 2.50
C ILE A 273 18.03 -6.13 1.99
N LYS A 274 18.25 -7.14 1.13
CA LYS A 274 19.57 -7.38 0.52
C LYS A 274 19.93 -6.37 -0.59
N GLY A 275 19.02 -5.48 -0.98
CA GLY A 275 19.19 -4.58 -2.11
C GLY A 275 19.09 -5.27 -3.48
N GLU A 276 18.63 -6.52 -3.51
CA GLU A 276 18.42 -7.31 -4.72
C GLU A 276 17.07 -7.02 -5.39
N ALA A 277 16.20 -6.26 -4.73
CA ALA A 277 14.91 -5.82 -5.22
C ALA A 277 14.57 -4.40 -4.76
N THR A 278 13.81 -3.68 -5.58
CA THR A 278 13.25 -2.37 -5.27
C THR A 278 11.79 -2.53 -4.84
N PRO A 279 11.44 -2.28 -3.58
CA PRO A 279 10.07 -2.30 -3.11
C PRO A 279 9.30 -1.07 -3.57
N LEU A 280 8.01 -1.22 -3.85
CA LEU A 280 7.19 -0.17 -4.45
C LEU A 280 6.00 0.20 -3.58
N LYS A 281 5.05 -0.72 -3.42
CA LYS A 281 3.77 -0.45 -2.76
C LYS A 281 3.36 -1.65 -1.92
N LEU A 282 2.71 -1.35 -0.80
CA LEU A 282 2.04 -2.31 0.06
C LEU A 282 0.56 -1.94 0.07
N PHE A 283 -0.33 -2.89 -0.18
CA PHE A 283 -1.76 -2.63 -0.25
C PHE A 283 -2.56 -3.69 0.52
N PHE A 284 -3.58 -3.24 1.23
CA PHE A 284 -4.47 -4.09 2.02
C PHE A 284 -5.90 -3.97 1.49
N SER A 285 -6.51 -5.10 1.12
CA SER A 285 -7.89 -5.15 0.64
C SER A 285 -8.73 -6.11 1.47
N LYS A 286 -10.02 -5.81 1.62
CA LYS A 286 -11.03 -6.76 2.11
C LYS A 286 -11.91 -7.30 0.98
N GLN A 287 -11.75 -6.80 -0.24
CA GLN A 287 -12.50 -7.29 -1.38
C GLN A 287 -11.91 -8.64 -1.82
N PRO A 288 -12.76 -9.66 -2.05
CA PRO A 288 -12.27 -10.95 -2.49
C PRO A 288 -11.74 -10.84 -3.93
N GLU A 289 -10.46 -11.14 -4.13
CA GLU A 289 -9.92 -11.37 -5.49
C GLU A 289 -10.32 -12.75 -6.02
N LYS A 290 -10.47 -13.72 -5.12
CA LYS A 290 -10.84 -15.09 -5.45
C LYS A 290 -12.15 -15.46 -4.79
N SER A 291 -13.11 -15.83 -5.63
CA SER A 291 -14.29 -16.55 -5.21
C SER A 291 -13.95 -18.04 -5.14
N TYR A 292 -13.99 -18.60 -3.94
CA TYR A 292 -13.87 -20.02 -3.70
C TYR A 292 -15.23 -20.68 -3.88
N SER A 293 -15.23 -21.79 -4.62
CA SER A 293 -16.38 -22.68 -4.80
C SER A 293 -16.07 -24.05 -4.23
N GLU A 294 -17.09 -24.91 -4.14
CA GLU A 294 -16.96 -26.26 -3.59
C GLU A 294 -15.83 -27.10 -4.25
N ASN A 295 -15.52 -26.79 -5.51
CA ASN A 295 -14.55 -27.52 -6.32
C ASN A 295 -13.15 -26.87 -6.34
N ARG A 296 -12.98 -25.70 -5.73
CA ARG A 296 -11.73 -24.92 -5.80
C ARG A 296 -11.28 -24.38 -4.44
N PHE A 297 -11.33 -25.20 -3.41
CA PHE A 297 -10.84 -24.79 -2.10
C PHE A 297 -9.31 -24.60 -2.07
N PRO A 298 -8.82 -23.70 -1.21
CA PRO A 298 -7.41 -23.60 -0.87
C PRO A 298 -6.87 -24.92 -0.30
N LEU A 299 -5.57 -25.16 -0.52
CA LEU A 299 -4.91 -26.41 -0.12
C LEU A 299 -5.15 -26.76 1.35
N VAL A 300 -5.08 -25.75 2.24
CA VAL A 300 -5.29 -25.92 3.69
C VAL A 300 -6.64 -26.55 4.04
N TYR A 301 -7.70 -26.25 3.28
CA TYR A 301 -9.02 -26.84 3.46
C TYR A 301 -9.17 -28.18 2.76
N ARG A 302 -8.56 -28.33 1.57
CA ARG A 302 -8.59 -29.60 0.84
C ARG A 302 -7.98 -30.74 1.64
N GLU A 303 -6.87 -30.47 2.32
CA GLU A 303 -6.21 -31.43 3.23
C GLU A 303 -7.15 -31.84 4.37
N VAL A 304 -7.78 -30.87 5.04
CA VAL A 304 -8.70 -31.12 6.16
C VAL A 304 -9.95 -31.88 5.67
N PHE A 305 -10.56 -31.47 4.58
CA PHE A 305 -11.73 -32.16 4.03
C PHE A 305 -11.44 -33.59 3.62
N SER A 306 -10.25 -33.87 3.10
CA SER A 306 -9.82 -35.22 2.77
C SER A 306 -9.56 -36.06 4.02
N ALA A 307 -8.97 -35.48 5.06
CA ALA A 307 -8.65 -36.19 6.30
C ALA A 307 -9.90 -36.61 7.08
N TYR A 308 -10.96 -35.80 7.03
CA TYR A 308 -12.21 -36.04 7.77
C TYR A 308 -13.39 -36.47 6.88
N ASN A 309 -13.15 -36.81 5.61
CA ASN A 309 -14.17 -37.25 4.65
C ASN A 309 -15.41 -36.34 4.56
N ILE A 310 -15.20 -35.03 4.58
CA ILE A 310 -16.29 -34.04 4.57
C ILE A 310 -17.06 -34.11 3.24
N SER A 311 -18.39 -34.21 3.32
CA SER A 311 -19.25 -34.36 2.14
C SER A 311 -19.34 -33.05 1.33
N PRO A 312 -19.67 -33.10 0.02
CA PRO A 312 -19.83 -31.89 -0.80
C PRO A 312 -20.86 -30.89 -0.24
N SER A 313 -22.01 -31.36 0.25
CA SER A 313 -23.08 -30.50 0.80
C SER A 313 -22.68 -29.77 2.09
N GLU A 314 -21.66 -30.26 2.79
CA GLU A 314 -21.07 -29.62 3.97
C GLU A 314 -19.97 -28.62 3.62
N LYS A 315 -19.44 -28.66 2.40
CA LYS A 315 -18.42 -27.72 1.93
C LYS A 315 -19.02 -26.38 1.52
N ALA A 316 -20.27 -26.35 1.01
CA ALA A 316 -20.92 -25.12 0.54
C ALA A 316 -20.90 -23.97 1.56
N PRO A 317 -21.28 -24.18 2.83
CA PRO A 317 -21.23 -23.14 3.87
C PRO A 317 -19.80 -22.62 4.12
N VAL A 318 -18.80 -23.51 4.02
CA VAL A 318 -17.39 -23.14 4.18
C VAL A 318 -16.95 -22.24 3.04
N ALA A 319 -17.30 -22.56 1.79
CA ALA A 319 -16.97 -21.72 0.63
C ALA A 319 -17.53 -20.29 0.80
N ASN A 320 -18.79 -20.16 1.23
CA ASN A 320 -19.39 -18.86 1.48
C ASN A 320 -18.66 -18.08 2.59
N ALA A 321 -18.32 -18.73 3.70
CA ALA A 321 -17.55 -18.12 4.78
C ALA A 321 -16.15 -17.68 4.32
N LEU A 322 -15.50 -18.45 3.45
CA LEU A 322 -14.21 -18.09 2.88
C LEU A 322 -14.27 -16.86 1.97
N ASN A 323 -15.39 -16.62 1.27
CA ASN A 323 -15.51 -15.49 0.35
C ASN A 323 -15.79 -14.15 1.05
N ASN A 324 -16.42 -14.19 2.23
CA ASN A 324 -16.89 -12.97 2.91
C ASN A 324 -15.89 -12.38 3.93
N PHE A 325 -14.86 -13.13 4.31
CA PHE A 325 -13.95 -12.75 5.41
C PHE A 325 -12.47 -12.78 5.01
N GLN A 326 -12.18 -12.51 3.74
CA GLN A 326 -10.80 -12.42 3.26
C GLN A 326 -10.19 -11.07 3.62
N SER A 327 -8.92 -11.08 3.97
CA SER A 327 -8.07 -9.91 4.01
C SER A 327 -6.85 -10.19 3.15
N ILE A 328 -6.59 -9.35 2.16
CA ILE A 328 -5.56 -9.59 1.16
C ILE A 328 -4.45 -8.57 1.33
N VAL A 329 -3.21 -9.06 1.36
CA VAL A 329 -1.99 -8.23 1.42
C VAL A 329 -1.26 -8.33 0.09
N PHE A 330 -1.07 -7.19 -0.56
CA PHE A 330 -0.33 -7.08 -1.81
C PHE A 330 0.99 -6.40 -1.56
N PHE A 331 2.08 -7.02 -2.03
CA PHE A 331 3.41 -6.43 -1.98
C PHE A 331 4.02 -6.37 -3.38
N ASN A 332 4.31 -5.16 -3.83
CA ASN A 332 4.85 -4.89 -5.16
C ASN A 332 6.34 -4.58 -5.09
N TYR A 333 7.13 -5.22 -5.95
CA TYR A 333 8.57 -4.99 -6.06
C TYR A 333 9.10 -5.25 -7.46
N ILE A 334 10.33 -4.80 -7.74
CA ILE A 334 11.04 -5.06 -8.99
C ILE A 334 12.41 -5.67 -8.67
N PRO A 335 12.74 -6.86 -9.18
CA PRO A 335 14.07 -7.44 -9.04
C PRO A 335 15.16 -6.57 -9.69
N GLY A 336 16.30 -6.42 -9.01
CA GLY A 336 17.46 -5.68 -9.50
C GLY A 336 18.29 -6.45 -10.56
N SER A 337 18.20 -7.77 -10.58
CA SER A 337 18.97 -8.67 -11.45
C SER A 337 18.15 -9.89 -11.92
N GLY A 338 18.70 -10.68 -12.85
CA GLY A 338 18.08 -11.92 -13.36
C GLY A 338 17.04 -11.75 -14.47
N ILE A 339 16.39 -12.85 -14.84
CA ILE A 339 15.38 -12.95 -15.94
C ILE A 339 14.13 -12.07 -15.66
N GLY A 340 13.93 -11.66 -14.40
CA GLY A 340 12.85 -10.78 -13.96
C GLY A 340 13.22 -9.29 -13.88
N LYS A 341 14.44 -8.90 -14.29
CA LYS A 341 14.87 -7.50 -14.27
C LYS A 341 13.91 -6.65 -15.13
N LYS A 342 13.33 -5.61 -14.55
CA LYS A 342 12.25 -4.78 -15.15
C LYS A 342 10.90 -5.49 -15.31
N LYS A 343 10.55 -6.42 -14.43
CA LYS A 343 9.17 -6.88 -14.27
C LYS A 343 8.65 -6.43 -12.91
N LEU A 344 7.41 -5.94 -12.89
CA LEU A 344 6.70 -5.67 -11.65
C LEU A 344 6.21 -7.00 -11.11
N PHE A 345 6.76 -7.44 -9.98
CA PHE A 345 6.28 -8.60 -9.26
C PHE A 345 5.27 -8.16 -8.20
N THR A 346 4.21 -8.94 -8.06
CA THR A 346 3.18 -8.77 -7.03
C THR A 346 3.05 -10.06 -6.26
N ASN A 347 3.41 -10.02 -4.98
CA ASN A 347 3.05 -11.06 -4.01
C ASN A 347 1.67 -10.75 -3.44
N ILE A 348 0.82 -11.75 -3.35
CA ILE A 348 -0.54 -11.67 -2.84
C ILE A 348 -0.69 -12.72 -1.74
N SER A 349 -0.84 -12.28 -0.50
CA SER A 349 -1.16 -13.15 0.63
C SER A 349 -2.64 -13.01 0.95
N VAL A 350 -3.41 -14.08 0.75
CA VAL A 350 -4.83 -14.12 1.11
C VAL A 350 -4.93 -14.65 2.53
N MET A 351 -5.32 -13.80 3.47
CA MET A 351 -5.51 -14.13 4.88
C MET A 351 -7.00 -14.30 5.17
N HIS A 352 -7.33 -15.12 6.17
CA HIS A 352 -8.70 -15.32 6.61
C HIS A 352 -8.79 -15.26 8.14
N ASP A 353 -9.88 -14.69 8.65
CA ASP A 353 -10.16 -14.63 10.09
C ASP A 353 -11.01 -15.83 10.50
N CYS A 354 -10.52 -16.61 11.46
CA CYS A 354 -11.21 -17.78 12.00
C CYS A 354 -12.62 -17.46 12.55
N LYS A 355 -12.91 -16.20 12.91
CA LYS A 355 -14.27 -15.79 13.30
C LYS A 355 -15.33 -16.15 12.25
N ALA A 356 -14.95 -16.17 10.97
CA ALA A 356 -15.83 -16.56 9.88
C ALA A 356 -16.28 -18.03 9.94
N LEU A 357 -15.57 -18.87 10.69
CA LEU A 357 -15.89 -20.28 10.87
C LEU A 357 -16.75 -20.55 12.10
N GLU A 358 -17.01 -19.54 12.94
CA GLU A 358 -17.90 -19.70 14.10
C GLU A 358 -19.30 -20.21 13.70
N PRO A 359 -19.94 -19.74 12.60
CA PRO A 359 -21.25 -20.25 12.18
C PRO A 359 -21.26 -21.75 11.82
N ILE A 360 -20.12 -22.32 11.42
CA ILE A 360 -20.04 -23.74 11.04
C ILE A 360 -19.47 -24.62 12.15
N LYS A 361 -19.03 -24.05 13.27
CA LYS A 361 -18.31 -24.73 14.34
C LYS A 361 -19.09 -25.89 14.97
N SER A 362 -20.40 -25.75 15.15
CA SER A 362 -21.24 -26.81 15.70
C SER A 362 -21.48 -27.96 14.71
N ARG A 363 -21.48 -27.66 13.41
CA ARG A 363 -21.73 -28.64 12.34
C ARG A 363 -20.45 -29.35 11.88
N LEU A 364 -19.32 -28.65 11.89
CA LEU A 364 -18.02 -29.14 11.44
C LEU A 364 -16.92 -28.83 12.48
N PRO A 365 -17.02 -29.39 13.70
CA PRO A 365 -16.10 -29.07 14.79
C PRO A 365 -14.64 -29.49 14.50
N GLU A 366 -14.43 -30.56 13.74
CA GLU A 366 -13.10 -31.04 13.34
C GLU A 366 -12.44 -30.05 12.39
N VAL A 367 -13.19 -29.56 11.39
CA VAL A 367 -12.70 -28.55 10.43
C VAL A 367 -12.33 -27.27 11.16
N TYR A 368 -13.22 -26.79 12.05
CA TYR A 368 -12.93 -25.62 12.86
C TYR A 368 -11.66 -25.81 13.70
N SER A 369 -11.55 -26.94 14.42
CA SER A 369 -10.41 -27.25 15.28
C SER A 369 -9.08 -27.25 14.51
N GLU A 370 -9.02 -27.94 13.36
CA GLU A 370 -7.79 -28.04 12.57
C GLU A 370 -7.36 -26.69 11.97
N ILE A 371 -8.29 -25.90 11.45
CA ILE A 371 -7.96 -24.57 10.93
C ILE A 371 -7.56 -23.63 12.08
N ASN A 372 -8.26 -23.69 13.21
CA ASN A 372 -8.00 -22.87 14.38
C ASN A 372 -6.61 -23.12 15.00
N LYS A 373 -6.04 -24.33 14.83
CA LYS A 373 -4.64 -24.66 15.20
C LYS A 373 -3.61 -23.98 14.28
N LYS A 374 -3.97 -23.73 13.01
CA LYS A 374 -3.11 -23.06 12.02
C LYS A 374 -3.13 -21.52 12.14
N ALA A 375 -4.05 -20.98 12.95
CA ALA A 375 -4.25 -19.55 13.07
C ALA A 375 -3.56 -18.93 14.29
N SER A 376 -3.05 -17.72 14.11
CA SER A 376 -2.38 -16.93 15.13
C SER A 376 -3.28 -15.80 15.61
N VAL A 377 -3.32 -15.59 16.93
CA VAL A 377 -4.12 -14.52 17.54
C VAL A 377 -3.31 -13.22 17.55
N CYS A 378 -3.97 -12.13 17.15
CA CYS A 378 -3.48 -10.77 17.30
C CYS A 378 -4.66 -9.81 17.48
N ASP A 379 -4.38 -8.54 17.72
CA ASP A 379 -5.43 -7.52 17.88
C ASP A 379 -6.34 -7.37 16.66
N ALA A 380 -5.82 -7.65 15.46
CA ALA A 380 -6.63 -7.60 14.23
C ALA A 380 -7.59 -8.80 14.08
N GLY A 381 -7.41 -9.87 14.87
CA GLY A 381 -8.22 -11.09 14.79
C GLY A 381 -7.39 -12.36 14.94
N LYS A 382 -8.03 -13.51 14.70
CA LYS A 382 -7.35 -14.81 14.68
C LYS A 382 -7.14 -15.22 13.24
N LEU A 383 -5.95 -14.92 12.72
CA LEU A 383 -5.66 -14.94 11.29
C LEU A 383 -4.83 -16.16 10.90
N TYR A 384 -5.09 -16.69 9.72
CA TYR A 384 -4.23 -17.68 9.07
C TYR A 384 -4.11 -17.42 7.57
N LEU A 385 -3.06 -17.95 6.96
CA LEU A 385 -2.85 -17.88 5.52
C LEU A 385 -3.76 -18.88 4.81
N LEU A 386 -4.58 -18.36 3.91
CA LEU A 386 -5.48 -19.14 3.08
C LEU A 386 -4.80 -19.55 1.78
N ASP A 387 -4.18 -18.60 1.08
CA ASP A 387 -3.54 -18.79 -0.22
C ASP A 387 -2.38 -17.80 -0.40
N SER A 388 -1.38 -18.18 -1.21
CA SER A 388 -0.21 -17.34 -1.53
C SER A 388 0.05 -17.39 -3.02
N LEU A 389 0.08 -16.22 -3.64
CA LEU A 389 0.24 -16.06 -5.09
C LEU A 389 1.38 -15.10 -5.38
N ARG A 390 2.06 -15.36 -6.49
CA ARG A 390 3.04 -14.44 -7.06
C ARG A 390 2.78 -14.30 -8.55
N GLY A 391 2.48 -13.08 -8.96
CA GLY A 391 2.32 -12.70 -10.36
C GLY A 391 3.43 -11.75 -10.80
N TYR A 392 3.57 -11.57 -12.11
CA TYR A 392 4.39 -10.50 -12.66
C TYR A 392 3.74 -9.84 -13.88
N GLN A 393 4.09 -8.57 -14.11
CA GLN A 393 3.76 -7.81 -15.30
C GLN A 393 5.04 -7.29 -15.94
N ASN A 394 5.09 -7.28 -17.27
CA ASN A 394 6.23 -6.69 -18.01
C ASN A 394 6.16 -5.16 -17.90
N VAL A 395 7.32 -4.52 -17.70
CA VAL A 395 7.44 -3.08 -17.42
C VAL A 395 8.41 -2.37 -18.36
#